data_AF-A0A7S2HL20-F1
#
_entry.id   AF-A0A7S2HL20-F1
#
_cell.length_a   1.000
_cell.length_b   1.000
_cell.length_c   1.000
_cell.angle_alpha   90.00
_cell.angle_beta   90.00
_cell.angle_gamma   90.00
#
_symmetry.space_group_name_H-M   'P 1'
#
loop_
_entity.id
_entity.type
_entity.pdbx_description
1 polymer ?
#
loop_
_entity_poly.entity_id
_entity_poly.type
_entity_poly.pdbx_seq_one_letter_code
_entity_poly.pdbx_strand_id
1 'polypeptide(L)'
;EATMKVPGPTILKNLMVLRGTLQQYHPLVVEGHTKDTRDASTVASRIVENLQLRWEAQNMTKPVILVSQGDPLKERGISAITRNVAAQLGVKRCLVCLDDSIDPGHSENADRPDVIYEVKYSQMLEMLKEHDERCVNTLERAVDQELSLKNKRRKQLGKDPLAHWYKDYALLQEVTKSAMKIIAGDLTLAHTVDQITDFSVTSFYSV
;
A
#
# COMPACT_ATOMS: atom_id res chain seq x y z
N GLU A 1 -25.79 6.41 -27.66
CA GLU A 1 -25.32 5.49 -26.60
C GLU A 1 -25.40 6.19 -25.26
N ALA A 2 -26.15 5.62 -24.31
CA ALA A 2 -26.16 6.13 -22.95
C ALA A 2 -24.82 5.76 -22.30
N THR A 3 -24.00 6.77 -21.99
CA THR A 3 -22.79 6.60 -21.19
C THR A 3 -23.22 6.07 -19.82
N MET A 4 -23.12 4.76 -19.62
CA MET A 4 -23.28 4.17 -18.28
C MET A 4 -22.21 4.81 -17.40
N LYS A 5 -22.63 5.72 -16.50
CA LYS A 5 -21.76 6.21 -15.44
C LYS A 5 -21.32 5.00 -14.63
N VAL A 6 -20.05 4.64 -14.74
CA VAL A 6 -19.44 3.67 -13.85
C VAL A 6 -19.58 4.24 -12.43
N PRO A 7 -20.24 3.53 -11.49
CA PRO A 7 -20.37 4.03 -10.13
C PRO A 7 -18.97 4.25 -9.54
N GLY A 8 -18.80 5.35 -8.81
CA GLY A 8 -17.58 5.63 -8.07
C GLY A 8 -17.29 4.54 -7.03
N PRO A 9 -16.06 4.52 -6.46
CA PRO A 9 -15.68 3.52 -5.48
C PRO A 9 -16.59 3.53 -4.26
N THR A 10 -16.84 2.34 -3.70
CA THR A 10 -17.60 2.21 -2.46
C THR A 10 -16.71 2.56 -1.28
N ILE A 11 -17.08 3.60 -0.54
CA ILE A 11 -16.37 3.98 0.68
C ILE A 11 -16.81 3.04 1.81
N LEU A 12 -15.87 2.28 2.37
CA LEU A 12 -16.15 1.32 3.45
C LEU A 12 -16.15 2.04 4.81
N LYS A 13 -17.23 2.75 5.12
CA LYS A 13 -17.31 3.65 6.29
C LYS A 13 -17.35 2.95 7.66
N ASN A 14 -17.83 1.71 7.72
CA ASN A 14 -18.05 0.98 8.97
C ASN A 14 -17.06 -0.19 9.07
N LEU A 15 -16.45 -0.40 10.24
CA LEU A 15 -15.43 -1.44 10.47
C LEU A 15 -15.94 -2.87 10.24
N MET A 16 -17.19 -3.17 10.64
CA MET A 16 -17.81 -4.47 10.42
C MET A 16 -17.98 -4.75 8.93
N VAL A 17 -18.42 -3.75 8.16
CA VAL A 17 -18.56 -3.85 6.69
C VAL A 17 -17.17 -3.97 6.05
N LEU A 18 -16.22 -3.14 6.48
CA LEU A 18 -14.83 -3.17 6.00
C LEU A 18 -14.21 -4.56 6.19
N ARG A 19 -14.27 -5.10 7.41
CA ARG A 19 -13.79 -6.45 7.74
C ARG A 19 -14.53 -7.50 6.92
N GLY A 20 -15.87 -7.40 6.89
CA GLY A 20 -16.78 -8.28 6.17
C GLY A 20 -16.45 -8.43 4.69
N THR A 21 -16.16 -7.30 4.04
CA THR A 21 -15.81 -7.17 2.63
C THR A 21 -14.38 -7.63 2.36
N LEU A 22 -13.39 -7.09 3.09
CA LEU A 22 -11.98 -7.31 2.76
C LEU A 22 -11.48 -8.72 3.13
N GLN A 23 -12.09 -9.40 4.11
CA GLN A 23 -11.71 -10.79 4.46
C GLN A 23 -11.93 -11.80 3.33
N GLN A 24 -12.80 -11.46 2.37
CA GLN A 24 -13.12 -12.30 1.22
C GLN A 24 -12.00 -12.33 0.18
N TYR A 25 -11.05 -11.40 0.27
CA TYR A 25 -9.97 -11.26 -0.70
C TYR A 25 -8.64 -11.73 -0.15
N HIS A 26 -7.71 -11.99 -1.06
CA HIS A 26 -6.27 -12.04 -0.81
C HIS A 26 -5.64 -10.69 -1.17
N PRO A 27 -5.13 -9.92 -0.19
CA PRO A 27 -4.49 -8.64 -0.45
C PRO A 27 -3.15 -8.82 -1.16
N LEU A 28 -3.00 -8.12 -2.29
CA LEU A 28 -1.70 -7.90 -2.95
C LEU A 28 -1.27 -6.45 -2.70
N VAL A 29 -0.14 -6.25 -2.04
CA VAL A 29 0.54 -4.95 -1.94
C VAL A 29 1.77 -4.97 -2.82
N VAL A 30 1.92 -3.94 -3.67
CA VAL A 30 3.13 -3.72 -4.47
C VAL A 30 3.80 -2.46 -3.96
N GLU A 31 5.03 -2.57 -3.47
CA GLU A 31 5.80 -1.43 -2.98
C GLU A 31 6.95 -1.09 -3.93
N GLY A 32 7.18 0.20 -4.11
CA GLY A 32 8.24 0.73 -4.94
C GLY A 32 8.33 2.23 -4.85
N HIS A 33 9.17 2.82 -5.70
CA HIS A 33 9.50 4.23 -5.62
C HIS A 33 8.62 5.11 -6.53
N THR A 34 8.18 6.26 -6.03
CA THR A 34 7.37 7.23 -6.81
C THR A 34 8.12 7.84 -7.99
N LYS A 35 9.44 7.91 -7.92
CA LYS A 35 10.33 8.38 -9.00
C LYS A 35 10.93 7.25 -9.85
N ASP A 36 10.34 6.06 -9.83
CA ASP A 36 10.77 4.99 -10.74
C ASP A 36 10.67 5.44 -12.19
N THR A 37 11.80 5.45 -12.90
CA THR A 37 11.88 5.93 -14.29
C THR A 37 11.75 4.81 -15.31
N ARG A 38 11.71 3.53 -14.88
CA ARG A 38 11.58 2.39 -15.79
C ARG A 38 10.19 2.39 -16.45
N ASP A 39 10.06 1.64 -17.53
CA ASP A 39 8.76 1.42 -18.16
C ASP A 39 7.83 0.63 -17.21
N ALA A 40 6.68 1.22 -16.88
CA ALA A 40 5.78 0.67 -15.88
C ALA A 40 5.16 -0.67 -16.30
N SER A 41 4.86 -0.83 -17.59
CA SER A 41 4.31 -2.08 -18.13
C SER A 41 5.33 -3.22 -18.02
N THR A 42 6.59 -2.96 -18.38
CA THR A 42 7.68 -3.92 -18.29
C THR A 42 7.92 -4.38 -16.85
N VAL A 43 7.95 -3.44 -15.89
CA VAL A 43 8.10 -3.79 -14.47
C VAL A 43 6.90 -4.58 -13.97
N ALA A 44 5.68 -4.18 -14.34
CA ALA A 44 4.46 -4.88 -13.98
C ALA A 44 4.44 -6.32 -14.49
N SER A 45 4.82 -6.57 -15.75
CA SER A 45 4.82 -7.92 -16.32
C SER A 45 5.75 -8.88 -15.57
N ARG A 46 6.94 -8.41 -15.16
CA ARG A 46 7.84 -9.22 -14.33
C ARG A 46 7.26 -9.54 -12.96
N ILE A 47 6.56 -8.58 -12.35
CA ILE A 47 5.89 -8.80 -11.07
C ILE A 47 4.77 -9.83 -11.24
N VAL A 48 3.94 -9.68 -12.27
CA VAL A 48 2.81 -10.59 -12.56
C VAL A 48 3.27 -12.03 -12.79
N GLU A 49 4.32 -12.22 -13.59
CA GLU A 49 4.90 -13.55 -13.85
C GLU A 49 5.33 -14.23 -12.55
N ASN A 50 6.09 -13.51 -11.70
CA ASN A 50 6.54 -14.03 -10.41
C ASN A 50 5.38 -14.31 -9.42
N LEU A 51 4.35 -13.46 -9.43
CA LEU A 51 3.16 -13.65 -8.60
C LEU A 51 2.39 -14.91 -9.02
N GLN A 52 2.16 -15.10 -10.31
CA GLN A 52 1.45 -16.26 -10.85
C GLN A 52 2.18 -17.56 -10.49
N LEU A 53 3.49 -17.62 -10.70
CA LEU A 53 4.32 -18.78 -10.32
C LEU A 53 4.23 -19.10 -8.82
N ARG A 54 4.31 -18.08 -7.96
CA ARG A 54 4.21 -18.27 -6.51
C ARG A 54 2.81 -18.72 -6.06
N TRP A 55 1.77 -18.08 -6.58
CA TRP A 55 0.40 -18.38 -6.18
C TRP A 55 -0.05 -19.76 -6.64
N GLU A 56 0.40 -20.21 -7.81
CA GLU A 56 0.21 -21.58 -8.28
C GLU A 56 0.90 -22.57 -7.33
N ALA A 57 2.18 -22.34 -7.00
CA ALA A 57 2.92 -23.20 -6.07
C ALA A 57 2.31 -23.25 -4.66
N GLN A 58 1.62 -22.19 -4.24
CA GLN A 58 0.95 -22.09 -2.93
C GLN A 58 -0.50 -22.57 -2.95
N ASN A 59 -1.04 -22.97 -4.10
CA ASN A 59 -2.47 -23.30 -4.28
C ASN A 59 -3.41 -22.21 -3.74
N MET A 60 -3.09 -20.95 -4.03
CA MET A 60 -3.90 -19.82 -3.54
C MET A 60 -5.26 -19.80 -4.23
N THR A 61 -6.34 -19.80 -3.45
CA THR A 61 -7.72 -19.89 -3.97
C THR A 61 -8.56 -18.64 -3.74
N LYS A 62 -8.16 -17.75 -2.83
CA LYS A 62 -8.89 -16.51 -2.56
C LYS A 62 -8.77 -15.54 -3.75
N PRO A 63 -9.85 -14.82 -4.11
CA PRO A 63 -9.78 -13.79 -5.14
C PRO A 63 -8.83 -12.68 -4.71
N VAL A 64 -7.96 -12.22 -5.59
CA VAL A 64 -6.98 -11.19 -5.28
C VAL A 64 -7.61 -9.79 -5.36
N ILE A 65 -7.22 -8.91 -4.44
CA ILE A 65 -7.44 -7.47 -4.54
C ILE A 65 -6.10 -6.74 -4.42
N LEU A 66 -5.81 -5.84 -5.36
CA LEU A 66 -4.60 -5.02 -5.27
C LEU A 66 -4.86 -3.84 -4.34
N VAL A 67 -4.03 -3.67 -3.32
CA VAL A 67 -4.11 -2.57 -2.35
C VAL A 67 -3.08 -1.51 -2.71
N SER A 68 -3.55 -0.29 -2.98
CA SER A 68 -2.72 0.88 -3.27
C SER A 68 -2.80 1.93 -2.16
N GLN A 69 -1.71 2.67 -1.95
CA GLN A 69 -1.47 3.51 -0.76
C GLN A 69 -1.48 5.01 -1.10
N GLY A 70 -2.43 5.46 -1.91
CA GLY A 70 -2.65 6.90 -2.13
C GLY A 70 -1.66 7.63 -3.05
N ASP A 71 -0.74 6.92 -3.70
CA ASP A 71 0.16 7.54 -4.68
C ASP A 71 -0.61 8.23 -5.82
N PRO A 72 -0.13 9.38 -6.31
CA PRO A 72 -0.85 10.15 -7.30
C PRO A 72 -0.83 9.51 -8.68
N LEU A 73 -1.88 9.73 -9.47
CA LEU A 73 -1.97 9.28 -10.86
C LEU A 73 -0.80 9.85 -11.70
N LYS A 74 0.09 8.97 -12.14
CA LYS A 74 1.28 9.31 -12.96
C LYS A 74 1.53 8.25 -14.02
N GLU A 75 2.17 8.62 -15.12
CA GLU A 75 2.55 7.68 -16.20
C GLU A 75 3.69 6.73 -15.81
N ARG A 76 4.51 7.12 -14.83
CA ARG A 76 5.63 6.35 -14.28
C ARG A 76 5.62 6.36 -12.76
N GLY A 77 6.50 5.57 -12.15
CA GLY A 77 6.52 5.40 -10.70
C GLY A 77 5.59 4.29 -10.23
N ILE A 78 5.56 4.10 -8.91
CA ILE A 78 4.78 3.04 -8.26
C ILE A 78 3.29 3.05 -8.62
N SER A 79 2.65 4.23 -8.71
CA SER A 79 1.22 4.31 -9.09
C SER A 79 0.95 3.84 -10.53
N ALA A 80 1.90 4.01 -11.45
CA ALA A 80 1.79 3.46 -12.80
C ALA A 80 1.98 1.95 -12.78
N ILE A 81 2.98 1.47 -12.03
CA ILE A 81 3.30 0.04 -11.93
C ILE A 81 2.13 -0.71 -11.31
N THR A 82 1.58 -0.26 -10.18
CA THR A 82 0.45 -0.90 -9.51
C THR A 82 -0.80 -0.95 -10.38
N ARG A 83 -1.08 0.10 -11.17
CA ARG A 83 -2.16 0.08 -12.17
C ARG A 83 -1.94 -1.01 -13.22
N ASN A 84 -0.74 -1.07 -13.78
CA ASN A 84 -0.42 -2.07 -14.80
C ASN A 84 -0.48 -3.50 -14.24
N VAL A 85 -0.04 -3.71 -13.00
CA VAL A 85 -0.18 -5.01 -12.32
C VAL A 85 -1.65 -5.39 -12.16
N ALA A 86 -2.49 -4.47 -11.66
CA ALA A 86 -3.92 -4.74 -11.52
C ALA A 86 -4.59 -5.07 -12.86
N ALA A 87 -4.29 -4.30 -13.90
CA ALA A 87 -4.83 -4.49 -15.24
C ALA A 87 -4.39 -5.83 -15.86
N GLN A 88 -3.11 -6.19 -15.76
CA GLN A 88 -2.58 -7.44 -16.30
C GLN A 88 -3.12 -8.67 -15.56
N LEU A 89 -3.36 -8.58 -14.25
CA LEU A 89 -4.00 -9.64 -13.47
C LEU A 89 -5.53 -9.69 -13.63
N GLY A 90 -6.14 -8.65 -14.22
CA GLY A 90 -7.60 -8.53 -14.28
C GLY A 90 -8.27 -8.34 -12.92
N VAL A 91 -7.55 -7.81 -11.92
CA VAL A 91 -8.05 -7.67 -10.54
C VAL A 91 -8.49 -6.23 -10.25
N LYS A 92 -9.40 -6.10 -9.28
CA LYS A 92 -9.86 -4.79 -8.80
C LYS A 92 -8.93 -4.24 -7.71
N ARG A 93 -9.07 -2.94 -7.44
CA ARG A 93 -8.23 -2.24 -6.48
C ARG A 93 -8.97 -1.76 -5.24
N CYS A 94 -8.28 -1.82 -4.11
CA CYS A 94 -8.63 -1.12 -2.88
C CYS A 94 -7.62 0.02 -2.68
N LEU A 95 -8.13 1.21 -2.38
CA LEU A 95 -7.30 2.39 -2.13
C LEU A 95 -7.34 2.73 -0.64
N VAL A 96 -6.16 2.81 -0.03
CA VAL A 96 -5.99 3.29 1.34
C VAL A 96 -5.30 4.65 1.31
N CYS A 97 -5.95 5.66 1.88
CA CYS A 97 -5.42 7.02 1.95
C CYS A 97 -5.22 7.46 3.40
N LEU A 98 -4.18 8.26 3.65
CA LEU A 98 -4.12 9.12 4.82
C LEU A 98 -5.42 9.93 4.99
N ASP A 99 -5.78 10.16 6.25
CA ASP A 99 -6.84 11.08 6.63
C ASP A 99 -6.46 12.52 6.27
N ASP A 100 -7.46 13.33 5.94
CA ASP A 100 -7.25 14.72 5.50
C ASP A 100 -6.65 15.59 6.64
N SER A 101 -6.78 15.15 7.90
CA SER A 101 -6.13 15.78 9.06
C SER A 101 -4.61 15.56 9.11
N ILE A 102 -4.09 14.56 8.39
CA ILE A 102 -2.66 14.24 8.28
C ILE A 102 -2.09 14.87 7.02
N ASP A 103 -2.72 14.61 5.86
CA ASP A 103 -2.34 15.19 4.58
C ASP A 103 -3.60 15.42 3.72
N PRO A 104 -4.13 16.66 3.66
CA PRO A 104 -5.32 16.99 2.89
C PRO A 104 -5.18 16.67 1.39
N GLY A 105 -3.97 16.81 0.85
CA GLY A 105 -3.71 16.62 -0.59
C GLY A 105 -3.52 15.16 -0.97
N HIS A 106 -3.26 14.28 0.00
CA HIS A 106 -2.96 12.87 -0.29
C HIS A 106 -4.15 12.14 -0.93
N SER A 107 -5.34 12.26 -0.35
CA SER A 107 -6.52 11.60 -0.89
C SER A 107 -6.97 12.23 -2.21
N GLU A 108 -6.92 13.56 -2.35
CA GLU A 108 -7.36 14.25 -3.57
C GLU A 108 -6.58 13.78 -4.80
N ASN A 109 -5.26 13.66 -4.68
CA ASN A 109 -4.39 13.33 -5.80
C ASN A 109 -4.31 11.82 -6.11
N ALA A 110 -4.88 10.97 -5.25
CA ALA A 110 -4.71 9.52 -5.33
C ALA A 110 -5.25 8.91 -6.63
N ASP A 111 -4.51 7.90 -7.08
CA ASP A 111 -4.80 7.14 -8.29
C ASP A 111 -6.02 6.19 -8.14
N ARG A 112 -7.17 6.61 -8.70
CA ARG A 112 -8.48 5.94 -8.58
C ARG A 112 -8.99 5.04 -9.72
N PRO A 113 -8.41 4.99 -10.93
CA PRO A 113 -8.83 4.02 -11.94
C PRO A 113 -8.89 2.59 -11.40
N ASP A 114 -10.02 1.92 -11.64
CA ASP A 114 -10.35 0.54 -11.22
C ASP A 114 -10.38 0.28 -9.70
N VAL A 115 -10.40 1.34 -8.90
CA VAL A 115 -10.65 1.26 -7.46
C VAL A 115 -12.14 0.99 -7.23
N ILE A 116 -12.44 -0.06 -6.48
CA ILE A 116 -13.81 -0.44 -6.08
C ILE A 116 -14.09 -0.17 -4.61
N TYR A 117 -13.05 -0.09 -3.78
CA TYR A 117 -13.15 0.21 -2.36
C TYR A 117 -12.17 1.31 -1.96
N GLU A 118 -12.64 2.24 -1.14
CA GLU A 118 -11.81 3.25 -0.50
C GLU A 118 -11.89 3.14 1.02
N VAL A 119 -10.73 3.24 1.67
CA VAL A 119 -10.55 3.14 3.11
C VAL A 119 -9.58 4.24 3.57
N LYS A 120 -9.83 4.81 4.75
CA LYS A 120 -8.90 5.76 5.38
C LYS A 120 -7.91 5.07 6.31
N TYR A 121 -6.73 5.67 6.48
CA TYR A 121 -5.69 5.21 7.39
C TYR A 121 -6.22 4.99 8.81
N SER A 122 -7.00 5.94 9.34
CA SER A 122 -7.64 5.86 10.65
C SER A 122 -8.49 4.60 10.83
N GLN A 123 -9.17 4.15 9.78
CA GLN A 123 -9.99 2.93 9.82
C GLN A 123 -9.11 1.67 9.87
N MET A 124 -8.00 1.63 9.13
CA MET A 124 -7.03 0.54 9.23
C MET A 124 -6.36 0.51 10.60
N LEU A 125 -6.06 1.69 11.16
CA LEU A 125 -5.52 1.83 12.50
C LEU A 125 -6.51 1.32 13.56
N GLU A 126 -7.79 1.66 13.43
CA GLU A 126 -8.85 1.21 14.33
C GLU A 126 -9.04 -0.31 14.25
N MET A 127 -8.98 -0.89 13.05
CA MET A 127 -8.98 -2.35 12.86
C MET A 127 -7.84 -3.05 13.61
N LEU A 128 -6.64 -2.46 13.63
CA LEU A 128 -5.51 -2.98 14.41
C LEU A 128 -5.76 -2.85 15.91
N LYS A 129 -6.30 -1.71 16.37
CA LYS A 129 -6.60 -1.48 17.79
C LYS A 129 -7.67 -2.44 18.32
N GLU A 130 -8.72 -2.70 17.54
CA GLU A 130 -9.74 -3.69 17.90
C GLU A 130 -9.17 -5.12 18.02
N HIS A 131 -8.12 -5.42 17.24
CA HIS A 131 -7.47 -6.72 17.30
C HIS A 131 -6.51 -6.82 18.50
N ASP A 132 -5.57 -5.90 18.61
CA ASP A 132 -4.65 -5.74 19.73
C ASP A 132 -4.00 -4.35 19.67
N GLU A 133 -4.31 -3.47 20.63
CA GLU A 133 -3.72 -2.13 20.73
C GLU A 133 -2.18 -2.15 20.76
N ARG A 134 -1.56 -3.23 21.25
CA ARG A 134 -0.10 -3.39 21.26
C ARG A 134 0.50 -3.51 19.87
N CYS A 135 -0.26 -3.96 18.86
CA CYS A 135 0.20 -3.99 17.48
C CYS A 135 0.52 -2.58 16.98
N VAL A 136 -0.37 -1.62 17.24
CA VAL A 136 -0.17 -0.21 16.84
C VAL A 136 1.07 0.37 17.51
N ASN A 137 1.18 0.21 18.83
CA ASN A 137 2.33 0.72 19.58
C ASN A 137 3.66 0.09 19.11
N THR A 138 3.63 -1.17 18.69
CA THR A 138 4.80 -1.88 18.18
C THR A 138 5.22 -1.32 16.82
N LEU A 139 4.26 -1.13 15.90
CA LEU A 139 4.52 -0.54 14.58
C LEU A 139 5.06 0.89 14.70
N GLU A 140 4.42 1.74 15.51
CA GLU A 140 4.87 3.12 15.71
C GLU A 140 6.29 3.18 16.25
N ARG A 141 6.60 2.36 17.26
CA ARG A 141 7.95 2.27 17.82
C ARG A 141 8.97 1.78 16.80
N ALA A 142 8.63 0.78 16.00
CA ALA A 142 9.53 0.24 15.00
C ALA A 142 9.81 1.26 13.88
N VAL A 143 8.78 1.98 13.41
CA VAL A 143 8.95 3.11 12.48
C VAL A 143 9.82 4.22 13.09
N ASP A 144 9.59 4.60 14.34
CA ASP A 144 10.37 5.64 15.03
C ASP A 144 11.84 5.23 15.21
N GLN A 145 12.09 3.97 15.55
CA GLN A 145 13.44 3.41 15.66
C GLN A 145 14.16 3.43 14.32
N GLU A 146 13.51 2.97 13.26
CA GLU A 146 14.10 2.94 11.92
C GLU A 146 14.34 4.35 11.36
N LEU A 147 13.42 5.30 11.59
CA LEU A 147 13.65 6.72 11.29
C LEU A 147 14.87 7.28 12.02
N SER A 148 15.02 6.98 13.31
CA SER A 148 16.18 7.39 14.12
C SER A 148 17.48 6.82 13.56
N LEU A 149 17.50 5.54 13.19
CA LEU A 149 18.65 4.89 12.58
C LEU A 149 19.00 5.53 11.23
N LYS A 150 18.01 5.75 10.35
CA LYS A 150 18.22 6.43 9.06
C LYS A 150 18.78 7.84 9.26
N ASN A 151 18.25 8.61 10.20
CA ASN A 151 18.72 9.97 10.48
C ASN A 151 20.13 10.00 11.06
N LYS A 152 20.51 9.03 11.91
CA LYS A 152 21.90 8.86 12.36
C LYS A 152 22.85 8.61 11.18
N ARG A 153 22.48 7.72 10.25
CA ARG A 153 23.28 7.46 9.03
C ARG A 153 23.36 8.70 8.13
N ARG A 154 22.26 9.43 7.93
CA ARG A 154 22.25 10.68 7.14
C ARG A 154 23.17 11.74 7.73
N LYS A 155 23.18 11.89 9.07
CA LYS A 155 24.09 12.78 9.78
C LYS A 155 25.56 12.41 9.54
N GLN A 156 25.90 11.12 9.56
CA GLN A 156 27.26 10.66 9.24
C GLN A 156 27.67 10.99 7.80
N LEU A 157 26.70 11.08 6.88
CA LEU A 157 26.90 11.46 5.49
C LEU A 157 26.79 12.97 5.22
N GLY A 158 26.68 13.81 6.27
CA GLY A 158 26.53 15.25 6.13
C GLY A 158 25.19 15.70 5.51
N LYS A 159 24.16 14.85 5.58
CA LYS A 159 22.82 15.14 5.04
C LYS A 159 21.87 15.57 6.17
N ASP A 160 20.93 16.45 5.84
CA ASP A 160 19.83 16.82 6.73
C ASP A 160 18.97 15.59 7.12
N PRO A 161 18.29 15.60 8.27
CA PRO A 161 17.32 14.57 8.62
C PRO A 161 16.23 14.37 7.54
N LEU A 162 15.61 13.20 7.53
CA LEU A 162 14.39 12.95 6.77
C LEU A 162 13.29 13.90 7.26
N ALA A 163 12.46 14.35 6.32
CA ALA A 163 11.33 15.23 6.62
C ALA A 163 10.29 14.52 7.50
N HIS A 164 9.54 15.29 8.29
CA HIS A 164 8.58 14.74 9.26
C HIS A 164 7.53 13.82 8.61
N TRP A 165 7.07 14.16 7.40
CA TRP A 165 6.09 13.38 6.65
C TRP A 165 6.55 11.95 6.35
N TYR A 166 7.85 11.64 6.40
CA TYR A 166 8.31 10.25 6.24
C TYR A 166 7.66 9.30 7.25
N LYS A 167 7.37 9.77 8.46
CA LYS A 167 6.70 8.96 9.49
C LYS A 167 5.27 8.61 9.07
N ASP A 168 4.50 9.60 8.62
CA ASP A 168 3.10 9.42 8.25
C ASP A 168 2.95 8.44 7.09
N TYR A 169 3.80 8.58 6.07
CA TYR A 169 3.81 7.67 4.92
C TYR A 169 4.35 6.29 5.28
N ALA A 170 5.36 6.16 6.15
CA ALA A 170 5.82 4.86 6.62
C ALA A 170 4.72 4.14 7.42
N LEU A 171 4.03 4.86 8.31
CA LEU A 171 2.90 4.32 9.05
C LEU A 171 1.75 3.93 8.14
N LEU A 172 1.44 4.71 7.10
CA LEU A 172 0.46 4.32 6.09
C LEU A 172 0.81 2.95 5.49
N GLN A 173 2.07 2.72 5.13
CA GLN A 173 2.49 1.47 4.53
C GLN A 173 2.32 0.29 5.51
N GLU A 174 2.88 0.42 6.71
CA GLU A 174 2.93 -0.65 7.68
C GLU A 174 1.55 -0.96 8.27
N VAL A 175 0.78 0.06 8.65
CA VAL A 175 -0.59 -0.13 9.16
C VAL A 175 -1.48 -0.76 8.09
N THR A 176 -1.36 -0.35 6.82
CA THR A 176 -2.12 -0.96 5.72
C THR A 176 -1.80 -2.45 5.60
N LYS A 177 -0.51 -2.82 5.58
CA LYS A 177 -0.09 -4.22 5.46
C LYS A 177 -0.55 -5.06 6.66
N SER A 178 -0.32 -4.58 7.88
CA SER A 178 -0.71 -5.29 9.09
C SER A 178 -2.22 -5.46 9.20
N ALA A 179 -2.99 -4.40 8.92
CA ALA A 179 -4.45 -4.46 9.00
C ALA A 179 -5.02 -5.42 7.95
N MET A 180 -4.54 -5.32 6.71
CA MET A 180 -4.96 -6.23 5.63
C MET A 180 -4.63 -7.69 5.95
N LYS A 181 -3.43 -7.96 6.49
CA LYS A 181 -3.04 -9.32 6.90
C LYS A 181 -3.94 -9.86 8.02
N ILE A 182 -4.29 -9.03 9.01
CA ILE A 182 -5.20 -9.44 10.10
C ILE A 182 -6.61 -9.69 9.57
N ILE A 183 -7.12 -8.84 8.67
CA ILE A 183 -8.47 -8.96 8.13
C ILE A 183 -8.61 -10.18 7.21
N ALA A 184 -7.64 -10.36 6.30
CA ALA A 184 -7.69 -11.41 5.27
C ALA A 184 -7.07 -12.74 5.72
N GLY A 185 -6.32 -12.74 6.83
CA GLY A 185 -5.58 -13.89 7.34
C GLY A 185 -4.19 -14.08 6.70
N ASP A 186 -3.97 -13.50 5.51
CA ASP A 186 -2.67 -13.50 4.83
C ASP A 186 -2.55 -12.28 3.89
N LEU A 187 -1.37 -12.06 3.32
CA LEU A 187 -1.06 -10.98 2.37
C LEU A 187 0.12 -11.37 1.48
N THR A 188 0.05 -11.03 0.18
CA THR A 188 1.23 -11.04 -0.69
C THR A 188 1.83 -9.64 -0.79
N LEU A 189 3.13 -9.55 -0.49
CA LEU A 189 3.94 -8.36 -0.71
C LEU A 189 4.87 -8.59 -1.90
N ALA A 190 4.86 -7.67 -2.86
CA ALA A 190 5.80 -7.62 -3.97
C ALA A 190 6.56 -6.30 -3.98
N HIS A 191 7.82 -6.34 -4.38
CA HIS A 191 8.64 -5.14 -4.56
C HIS A 191 8.95 -4.91 -6.05
N THR A 192 9.03 -3.65 -6.47
CA THR A 192 9.39 -3.33 -7.86
C THR A 192 10.90 -3.49 -8.14
N VAL A 193 11.71 -3.68 -7.10
CA VAL A 193 13.17 -3.77 -7.17
C VAL A 193 13.68 -4.87 -6.23
N ASP A 194 14.80 -5.49 -6.60
CA ASP A 194 15.47 -6.49 -5.76
C ASP A 194 16.28 -5.83 -4.62
N GLN A 195 16.69 -4.57 -4.81
CA GLN A 195 17.41 -3.77 -3.82
C GLN A 195 16.65 -2.48 -3.51
N ILE A 196 16.17 -2.38 -2.27
CA ILE A 196 15.41 -1.23 -1.80
C ILE A 196 16.40 -0.15 -1.33
N THR A 197 16.22 1.09 -1.78
CA THR A 197 17.10 2.20 -1.40
C THR A 197 16.87 2.60 0.07
N ASP A 198 17.95 2.66 0.86
CA ASP A 198 17.98 2.90 2.32
C ASP A 198 17.16 4.08 2.86
N PHE A 199 16.91 5.11 2.05
CA PHE A 199 16.21 6.34 2.45
C PHE A 199 14.86 6.55 1.75
N SER A 200 14.28 5.48 1.20
CA SER A 200 12.93 5.47 0.64
C SER A 200 11.90 5.08 1.70
N VAL A 201 10.62 5.44 1.53
CA VAL A 201 9.55 4.94 2.41
C VAL A 201 9.42 3.42 2.28
N THR A 202 9.62 2.85 1.10
CA THR A 202 9.67 1.40 0.89
C THR A 202 10.72 0.69 1.76
N SER A 203 11.77 1.38 2.20
CA SER A 203 12.79 0.78 3.08
C SER A 203 12.34 0.56 4.53
N PHE A 204 11.09 0.89 4.86
CA PHE A 204 10.45 0.51 6.13
C PHE A 204 9.83 -0.89 6.07
N TYR A 205 9.87 -1.60 4.93
CA TYR A 205 9.26 -2.93 4.76
C TYR A 205 9.70 -4.02 5.75
N SER A 206 10.81 -3.83 6.47
CA SER A 206 11.32 -4.73 7.50
C SER A 206 10.72 -4.51 8.89
N VAL A 207 9.85 -3.51 9.04
CA VAL A 207 9.12 -3.18 10.26
C VAL A 207 7.98 -4.18 10.52
#